data_AF-A0A645ADD0-F1
#
_entry.id   AF-A0A645ADD0-F1
#
_cell.length_a   1.000
_cell.length_b   1.000
_cell.length_c   1.000
_cell.angle_alpha   90.00
_cell.angle_beta   90.00
_cell.angle_gamma   90.00
#
_symmetry.space_group_name_H-M   'P 1'
#
loop_
_entity.id
_entity.type
_entity.pdbx_description
1 polymer ?
#
loop_
_entity_poly.entity_id
_entity_poly.type
_entity_poly.pdbx_seq_one_letter_code
_entity_poly.pdbx_strand_id
1 'polypeptide(L)' 'MDSGISSAMAFGALLRENPEAAHIYDTCTPQQKQRLLLKIQSVPVDSMESFVSQLSSAL' A
#
# COMPACT_ATOMS: atom_id res chain seq x y z
N MET A 1 1.67 18.01 9.34
CA MET A 1 2.16 16.62 9.28
C MET A 1 2.23 16.25 7.82
N ASP A 2 3.40 15.82 7.33
CA ASP A 2 3.57 15.36 5.95
C ASP A 2 2.61 14.21 5.67
N SER A 3 1.55 14.49 4.89
CA SER A 3 0.51 13.53 4.53
C SER A 3 1.10 12.26 3.90
N GLY A 4 2.18 12.38 3.13
CA GLY A 4 2.88 11.25 2.53
C GLY A 4 3.50 10.28 3.53
N ILE A 5 3.99 10.78 4.67
CA ILE A 5 4.55 9.92 5.74
C ILE A 5 3.42 9.16 6.44
N SER A 6 2.31 9.84 6.74
CA SER A 6 1.13 9.21 7.33
C SER A 6 0.55 8.12 6.43
N SER A 7 0.45 8.36 5.12
CA SER A 7 -0.01 7.37 4.15
C SER A 7 0.92 6.17 4.04
N ALA A 8 2.24 6.37 4.02
CA ALA A 8 3.21 5.28 4.01
C ALA A 8 3.15 4.42 5.30
N MET A 9 2.98 5.06 6.46
CA MET A 9 2.81 4.35 7.73
C MET A 9 1.50 3.54 7.76
N ALA A 10 0.38 4.14 7.34
CA ALA A 10 -0.90 3.45 7.25
C ALA A 10 -0.83 2.25 6.30
N PHE A 11 -0.22 2.41 5.12
CA PHE A 11 0.00 1.33 4.18
C PHE A 11 0.82 0.19 4.79
N GLY A 12 1.95 0.50 5.45
CA GLY A 12 2.79 -0.50 6.08
C GLY A 12 2.12 -1.22 7.26
N ALA A 13 1.23 -0.55 7.99
CA ALA A 13 0.42 -1.17 9.03
C ALA A 13 -0.60 -2.16 8.44
N LEU A 14 -1.33 -1.71 7.41
CA LEU A 14 -2.34 -2.53 6.72
C LEU A 14 -1.75 -3.76 6.04
N LEU A 15 -0.54 -3.67 5.45
CA LEU A 15 0.16 -4.85 4.94
C LEU A 15 0.46 -5.86 6.05
N ARG A 16 0.78 -5.40 7.26
CA ARG A 16 1.08 -6.28 8.39
C ARG A 16 -0.16 -7.01 8.91
N GLU A 17 -1.32 -6.37 8.79
CA GLU A 17 -2.62 -6.94 9.16
C GLU A 17 -3.22 -7.82 8.05
N ASN A 18 -2.81 -7.62 6.79
CA ASN A 18 -3.26 -8.39 5.64
C ASN A 18 -2.09 -9.18 5.00
N PRO A 19 -1.87 -10.45 5.41
CA PRO A 19 -0.76 -11.26 4.90
C PRO A 19 -0.84 -11.55 3.40
N GLU A 20 -2.03 -11.54 2.81
CA GLU A 20 -2.22 -11.72 1.37
C GLU A 20 -1.73 -10.49 0.59
N ALA A 21 -2.13 -9.29 1.03
CA ALA A 21 -1.63 -8.05 0.45
C ALA A 21 -0.12 -7.90 0.64
N ALA A 22 0.43 -8.32 1.79
CA ALA A 22 1.88 -8.37 2.01
C ALA A 22 2.57 -9.32 1.03
N HIS A 23 2.01 -10.51 0.79
CA HIS A 23 2.55 -11.45 -0.18
C HIS A 23 2.56 -10.87 -1.61
N ILE A 24 1.48 -10.22 -2.04
CA ILE A 24 1.42 -9.55 -3.34
C ILE A 24 2.44 -8.42 -3.41
N TYR A 25 2.54 -7.60 -2.36
CA TYR A 25 3.57 -6.57 -2.29
C TYR A 25 4.97 -7.19 -2.40
N ASP A 26 5.25 -8.30 -1.74
CA ASP A 26 6.55 -8.97 -1.80
C ASP A 26 6.88 -9.55 -3.17
N THR A 27 5.89 -10.10 -3.87
CA THR A 27 6.04 -10.61 -5.25
C THR A 27 6.18 -9.50 -6.30
N CYS A 28 5.84 -8.26 -5.98
CA CYS A 28 5.99 -7.13 -6.91
C CYS A 28 7.46 -6.89 -7.26
N THR A 29 7.71 -6.60 -8.54
CA THR A 29 9.03 -6.19 -9.00
C THR A 29 9.44 -4.85 -8.40
N PRO A 30 10.74 -4.51 -8.35
CA PRO A 30 11.20 -3.21 -7.86
C PRO A 30 10.50 -2.02 -8.54
N GLN A 31 10.23 -2.11 -9.85
CA GLN A 31 9.53 -1.04 -10.58
C GLN A 31 8.04 -0.95 -10.21
N GLN A 32 7.41 -2.06 -9.85
CA GLN A 32 6.02 -2.08 -9.36
C GLN A 32 5.96 -1.50 -7.95
N LYS A 33 6.88 -1.90 -7.05
CA LYS A 33 7.02 -1.33 -5.71
C LYS A 33 7.22 0.19 -5.74
N GLN A 34 8.07 0.68 -6.63
CA GLN A 34 8.30 2.12 -6.78
C GLN A 34 7.04 2.86 -7.24
N ARG A 35 6.30 2.31 -8.22
CA ARG A 35 5.01 2.88 -8.64
C ARG A 35 3.97 2.87 -7.52
N LEU A 36 3.94 1.81 -6.73
CA LEU A 36 3.10 1.69 -5.54
C LEU A 36 3.42 2.77 -4.51
N LEU A 37 4.68 2.96 -4.16
CA LEU A 37 5.13 3.98 -3.20
C LEU A 37 4.81 5.41 -3.66
N LEU A 38 4.92 5.69 -4.96
CA LEU A 38 4.50 6.97 -5.53
C LEU A 38 2.98 7.15 -5.43
N LYS A 39 2.21 6.10 -5.71
CA LYS A 39 0.74 6.14 -5.62
C LYS A 39 0.28 6.31 -4.18
N ILE A 40 0.89 5.62 -3.22
CA ILE A 40 0.59 5.72 -1.78
C ILE A 40 0.75 7.15 -1.27
N GLN A 41 1.77 7.89 -1.73
CA GLN A 41 1.95 9.30 -1.35
C GLN A 41 0.81 10.21 -1.83
N SER A 42 0.12 9.83 -2.91
CA SER A 42 -1.04 10.56 -3.45
C SER A 42 -2.37 10.03 -2.93
N VAL A 43 -2.39 8.91 -2.19
CA VAL A 43 -3.61 8.32 -1.64
C VAL A 43 -3.85 8.89 -0.23
N PRO A 44 -5.04 9.47 0.04
CA PRO A 44 -5.43 9.86 1.38
C PRO A 44 -5.42 8.67 2.34
N VAL A 45 -5.01 8.89 3.58
CA VAL A 45 -4.95 7.85 4.63
C VAL A 45 -6.29 7.12 4.77
N ASP A 46 -7.40 7.87 4.73
CA ASP A 46 -8.76 7.33 4.87
C ASP A 46 -9.16 6.36 3.74
N SER A 47 -8.48 6.42 2.59
CA SER A 47 -8.71 5.53 1.44
C SER A 47 -7.67 4.41 1.34
N MET A 48 -6.70 4.35 2.26
CA MET A 48 -5.60 3.38 2.20
C MET A 48 -6.08 1.95 2.38
N GLU A 49 -7.06 1.73 3.25
CA GLU A 49 -7.63 0.40 3.51
C GLU A 49 -8.30 -0.18 2.25
N SER A 50 -9.06 0.65 1.54
CA SER A 50 -9.63 0.28 0.24
C SER A 50 -8.57 0.02 -0.82
N PHE A 51 -7.49 0.82 -0.83
CA PHE A 51 -6.35 0.62 -1.74
C PHE A 51 -5.63 -0.71 -1.49
N VAL A 52 -5.38 -1.06 -0.23
CA VAL A 52 -4.76 -2.35 0.16
C VAL A 52 -5.69 -3.52 -0.15
N SER A 53 -6.99 -3.36 0.07
CA SER A 53 -7.99 -4.38 -0.30
C SER A 53 -8.04 -4.64 -1.81
N GLN A 54 -7.83 -3.60 -2.63
CA GLN A 54 -7.72 -3.74 -4.08
C GLN A 54 -6.42 -4.43 -4.52
N LEU A 55 -5.33 -4.30 -3.76
CA LEU A 55 -4.10 -5.04 -4.02
C LEU A 55 -4.32 -6.55 -3.84
N SER A 56 -4.95 -6.96 -2.73
CA SER A 56 -5.31 -8.37 -2.49
C SER A 56 -6.31 -8.91 -3.51
N SER A 57 -7.27 -8.08 -3.95
CA SER A 57 -8.30 -8.48 -4.91
C SER A 57 -7.84 -8.55 -6.37
N ALA A 58 -6.60 -8.15 -6.70
CA ALA A 58 -6.11 -8.10 -8.08
C ALA A 58 -5.58 -9.46 -8.61
N LEU A 59 -5.86 -10.56 -7.91
CA LEU A 59 -5.62 -11.94 -8.35
C LEU A 59 -6.92 -12.62 -8.79
#